data_AF-A0A800AKY8-F1
#
_entry.id   AF-A0A800AKY8-F1
#
_cell.length_a   1.000
_cell.length_b   1.000
_cell.length_c   1.000
_cell.angle_alpha   90.00
_cell.angle_beta   90.00
_cell.angle_gamma   90.00
#
_symmetry.space_group_name_H-M   'P 1'
#
loop_
_entity.id
_entity.type
_entity.pdbx_description
1 polymer ?
#
loop_
_entity_poly.entity_id
_entity_poly.type
_entity_poly.pdbx_seq_one_letter_code
_entity_poly.pdbx_strand_id
1 'polypeptide(L)'
;MTKEGWATTYYSSDYQFFIRHTIDGGRTWEGQNIPLEVQERLKPASLHSVSFVNGEVGWAVGSRGIILHTRDGGRTWQFQESGMDIDLVDVQYVSGNEVFALGNDGTILKQENITSVRPQEKLIVPWGKIKRR
;
A
#
# COMPACT_ATOMS: atom_id res chain seq x y z
N MET A 1 -21.82 -15.99 0.89
CA MET A 1 -20.60 -15.22 1.21
C MET A 1 -20.05 -14.70 -0.11
N THR A 2 -19.97 -13.38 -0.28
CA THR A 2 -19.25 -12.78 -1.42
C THR A 2 -17.77 -13.12 -1.29
N LYS A 3 -17.11 -13.38 -2.43
CA LYS A 3 -15.68 -13.73 -2.48
C LYS A 3 -14.95 -12.55 -3.07
N GLU A 4 -14.89 -11.48 -2.30
CA GLU A 4 -14.33 -10.21 -2.75
C GLU A 4 -12.80 -10.23 -2.79
N GLY A 5 -12.21 -9.42 -3.66
CA GLY A 5 -10.77 -9.29 -3.78
C GLY A 5 -10.34 -8.15 -4.68
N TRP A 6 -9.13 -7.64 -4.45
CA TRP A 6 -8.52 -6.56 -5.22
C TRP A 6 -7.16 -6.99 -5.76
N ALA A 7 -6.81 -6.52 -6.95
CA ALA A 7 -5.54 -6.80 -7.59
C ALA A 7 -5.03 -5.57 -8.34
N THR A 8 -3.72 -5.36 -8.38
CA THR A 8 -3.09 -4.36 -9.23
C THR A 8 -2.70 -4.95 -10.59
N THR A 9 -2.53 -4.09 -11.59
CA THR A 9 -1.98 -4.48 -12.88
C THR A 9 -0.63 -3.81 -13.12
N TYR A 10 0.34 -4.60 -13.57
CA TYR A 10 1.67 -4.15 -13.97
C TYR A 10 1.57 -3.73 -15.44
N TYR A 11 1.43 -2.43 -15.70
CA TYR A 11 1.23 -1.81 -17.02
C TYR A 11 -0.15 -2.05 -17.68
N SER A 12 -0.73 -0.95 -18.14
CA SER A 12 -1.81 -0.94 -19.13
C SER A 12 -1.42 0.06 -20.21
N SER A 13 -1.28 -0.38 -21.45
CA SER A 13 -1.13 0.50 -22.62
C SER A 13 -2.31 1.48 -22.77
N ASP A 14 -3.41 1.17 -22.10
CA ASP A 14 -4.71 1.82 -22.26
C ASP A 14 -5.07 2.68 -21.03
N TYR A 15 -4.15 2.80 -20.05
CA TYR A 15 -4.14 3.73 -18.90
C TYR A 15 -5.35 3.77 -17.96
N GLN A 16 -6.45 3.03 -18.21
CA GLN A 16 -7.69 3.34 -17.48
C GLN A 16 -7.77 2.73 -16.07
N PHE A 17 -7.20 1.55 -15.81
CA PHE A 17 -7.44 0.84 -14.53
C PHE A 17 -6.21 0.09 -14.01
N PHE A 18 -5.54 0.68 -13.02
CA PHE A 18 -4.40 0.08 -12.31
C PHE A 18 -4.82 -0.89 -11.20
N ILE A 19 -6.08 -0.84 -10.80
CA ILE A 19 -6.66 -1.65 -9.74
C ILE A 19 -7.92 -2.31 -10.28
N ARG A 20 -8.09 -3.59 -9.96
CA ARG A 20 -9.27 -4.39 -10.30
C ARG A 20 -9.92 -4.92 -9.04
N HIS A 21 -11.24 -5.07 -9.08
CA HIS A 21 -12.06 -5.62 -8.00
C HIS A 21 -12.88 -6.80 -8.52
N THR A 22 -13.02 -7.84 -7.70
CA THR A 22 -13.88 -8.99 -7.96
C THR A 22 -14.84 -9.17 -6.80
N ILE A 23 -16.05 -9.68 -7.08
CA ILE A 23 -17.04 -10.07 -6.07
C ILE A 23 -17.36 -11.58 -6.09
N ASP A 24 -16.80 -12.31 -7.06
CA ASP A 24 -17.15 -13.69 -7.38
C ASP A 24 -15.96 -14.66 -7.24
N GLY A 25 -14.93 -14.24 -6.51
CA GLY A 25 -13.73 -15.04 -6.24
C GLY A 25 -12.77 -15.09 -7.41
N GLY A 26 -12.73 -14.03 -8.21
CA GLY A 26 -11.80 -13.84 -9.32
C GLY A 26 -12.25 -14.47 -10.64
N ARG A 27 -13.54 -14.82 -10.79
CA ARG A 27 -14.10 -15.26 -12.08
C ARG A 27 -14.34 -14.09 -13.01
N THR A 28 -14.76 -12.95 -12.47
CA THR A 28 -14.85 -11.67 -13.17
C THR A 28 -14.14 -10.57 -12.40
N TRP A 29 -13.62 -9.58 -13.14
CA TRP A 29 -12.84 -8.47 -12.60
C TRP A 29 -13.28 -7.17 -13.25
N GLU A 30 -13.64 -6.19 -12.44
CA GLU A 30 -14.00 -4.84 -12.87
C GLU A 30 -12.87 -3.86 -12.57
N GLY A 31 -12.59 -2.95 -13.51
CA GLY A 31 -11.61 -1.89 -13.32
C GLY A 31 -12.10 -0.85 -12.32
N GLN A 32 -11.28 -0.51 -11.32
CA GLN A 32 -11.56 0.57 -10.39
C GLN A 32 -11.04 1.89 -10.95
N ASN A 33 -11.94 2.88 -11.05
CA ASN A 33 -11.61 4.18 -11.62
C ASN A 33 -10.73 4.98 -10.65
N ILE A 34 -9.54 5.36 -11.10
CA ILE A 34 -8.69 6.31 -10.38
C ILE A 34 -9.01 7.70 -10.92
N PRO A 35 -9.34 8.71 -10.09
CA PRO A 35 -9.63 10.06 -10.58
C PRO A 35 -8.53 10.60 -11.50
N LEU A 36 -8.90 11.32 -12.57
CA LEU A 36 -7.94 11.84 -13.57
C LEU A 36 -6.81 12.66 -12.93
N GLU A 37 -7.12 13.45 -11.91
CA GLU A 37 -6.14 14.24 -11.15
C GLU A 37 -5.06 13.39 -10.48
N VAL A 38 -5.40 12.16 -10.08
CA VAL A 38 -4.47 11.19 -9.52
C VAL A 38 -3.72 10.50 -10.65
N GLN A 39 -4.40 10.13 -11.75
CA GLN A 39 -3.76 9.47 -12.90
C GLN A 39 -2.58 10.27 -13.48
N GLU A 40 -2.69 11.60 -13.56
CA GLU A 40 -1.60 12.44 -14.07
C GLU A 40 -0.37 12.46 -13.15
N ARG A 41 -0.55 12.25 -11.84
CA ARG A 41 0.56 12.09 -10.89
C ARG A 41 1.20 10.71 -10.98
N LEU A 42 0.46 9.71 -11.45
CA LEU A 42 0.90 8.32 -11.57
C LEU A 42 1.67 8.04 -12.87
N LYS A 43 2.00 9.02 -13.73
CA LYS A 43 2.64 8.74 -15.03
C LYS A 43 4.11 9.20 -15.08
N PRO A 44 5.06 8.36 -15.55
CA PRO A 44 4.95 6.92 -15.85
C PRO A 44 5.23 6.09 -14.58
N ALA A 45 4.20 5.60 -13.91
CA ALA A 45 4.36 4.83 -12.69
C ALA A 45 3.40 3.64 -12.63
N SER A 46 3.86 2.59 -11.95
CA SER A 46 3.12 1.33 -11.77
C SER A 46 2.70 1.18 -10.32
N LEU A 47 1.57 0.50 -10.09
CA LEU A 47 1.21 0.01 -8.75
C LEU A 47 1.73 -1.42 -8.60
N HIS A 48 2.45 -1.67 -7.51
CA HIS A 48 3.11 -2.94 -7.24
C HIS A 48 2.30 -3.83 -6.30
N SER A 49 1.56 -3.25 -5.34
CA SER A 49 0.77 -4.01 -4.37
C SER A 49 -0.47 -3.24 -3.94
N VAL A 50 -1.50 -3.98 -3.49
CA VAL A 50 -2.73 -3.47 -2.91
C VAL A 50 -3.15 -4.33 -1.74
N SER A 51 -3.58 -3.71 -0.64
CA SER A 51 -4.04 -4.38 0.56
C SER A 51 -5.23 -3.65 1.16
N PHE A 52 -6.22 -4.42 1.62
CA PHE A 52 -7.47 -3.91 2.17
C PHE A 52 -7.63 -4.40 3.61
N VAL A 53 -8.03 -3.49 4.50
CA VAL A 53 -8.38 -3.78 5.90
C VAL A 53 -9.70 -4.56 5.94
N ASN A 54 -10.62 -4.17 5.06
CA ASN A 54 -11.96 -4.72 4.89
C ASN A 54 -12.45 -4.37 3.47
N GLY A 55 -13.72 -4.61 3.15
CA GLY A 55 -14.27 -4.28 1.82
C GLY A 55 -14.40 -2.78 1.49
N GLU A 56 -13.98 -1.87 2.38
CA GLU A 56 -14.12 -0.42 2.22
C GLU A 56 -12.77 0.31 2.23
N VAL A 57 -11.89 -0.02 3.16
CA VAL A 57 -10.66 0.74 3.40
C VAL A 57 -9.44 -0.04 2.90
N GLY A 58 -8.63 0.59 2.05
CA GLY A 58 -7.46 -0.06 1.46
C GLY A 58 -6.40 0.90 0.94
N TRP A 59 -5.20 0.35 0.72
CA TRP A 59 -4.04 1.06 0.20
C TRP A 59 -3.46 0.34 -1.00
N ALA A 60 -2.94 1.12 -1.93
CA ALA A 60 -2.09 0.62 -3.01
C ALA A 60 -0.77 1.39 -3.02
N VAL A 61 0.32 0.72 -3.36
CA VAL A 61 1.65 1.31 -3.41
C VAL A 61 2.32 1.02 -4.74
N GLY A 62 3.28 1.87 -5.11
CA GLY A 62 3.87 1.80 -6.44
C GLY A 62 5.19 2.52 -6.61
N SER A 63 5.53 2.81 -7.86
CA SER A 63 6.78 3.47 -8.21
C SER A 63 6.91 4.85 -7.58
N ARG A 64 8.14 5.35 -7.40
CA ARG A 64 8.40 6.75 -6.97
C ARG A 64 7.62 7.18 -5.72
N GLY A 65 7.50 6.28 -4.75
CA GLY A 65 6.86 6.55 -3.47
C GLY A 65 5.34 6.68 -3.54
N ILE A 66 4.69 6.22 -4.61
CA ILE A 66 3.23 6.31 -4.73
C ILE A 66 2.56 5.53 -3.61
N ILE A 67 1.67 6.22 -2.89
CA ILE A 67 0.70 5.62 -1.97
C ILE A 67 -0.68 6.17 -2.38
N LEU A 68 -1.61 5.25 -2.63
CA LEU A 68 -3.02 5.54 -2.83
C LEU A 68 -3.82 4.97 -1.67
N HIS A 69 -4.88 5.66 -1.28
CA HIS A 69 -5.78 5.25 -0.21
C HIS A 69 -7.24 5.39 -0.65
N THR A 70 -8.05 4.40 -0.29
CA THR A 70 -9.50 4.40 -0.48
C THR A 70 -10.22 4.16 0.84
N ARG A 71 -11.44 4.71 0.97
CA ARG A 71 -12.36 4.46 2.09
C ARG A 71 -13.73 3.96 1.62
N ASP A 72 -13.86 3.62 0.34
CA ASP A 72 -15.13 3.27 -0.29
C ASP A 72 -15.05 2.02 -1.19
N GLY A 73 -14.12 1.11 -0.89
CA GLY A 73 -13.95 -0.17 -1.57
C GLY A 73 -13.18 -0.06 -2.89
N GLY A 74 -12.46 1.04 -3.07
CA GLY A 74 -11.72 1.34 -4.29
C GLY A 74 -12.51 2.12 -5.33
N ARG A 75 -13.75 2.55 -5.04
CA ARG A 75 -14.56 3.36 -5.96
C ARG A 75 -13.91 4.72 -6.19
N THR A 76 -13.26 5.26 -5.17
CA THR A 76 -12.40 6.43 -5.27
C THR A 76 -11.05 6.18 -4.56
N TRP A 77 -9.99 6.71 -5.16
CA TRP A 77 -8.62 6.63 -4.64
C TRP A 77 -8.06 8.04 -4.48
N GLN A 78 -7.45 8.30 -3.33
CA GLN A 78 -6.80 9.56 -3.00
C GLN A 78 -5.29 9.34 -2.90
N PHE A 79 -4.52 10.29 -3.43
CA PHE A 79 -3.07 10.29 -3.28
C PHE A 79 -2.69 10.62 -1.83
N GLN A 80 -1.78 9.85 -1.28
CA GLN A 80 -1.19 10.08 0.03
C GLN A 80 0.32 10.29 -0.16
N GLU A 81 0.83 11.43 0.31
CA GLU A 81 2.27 11.70 0.26
C GLU A 81 3.05 10.68 1.08
N SER A 82 4.14 10.17 0.52
CA SER A 82 5.08 9.28 1.20
C SER A 82 6.37 9.97 1.62
N GLY A 83 6.66 11.17 1.09
CA GLY A 83 7.96 11.84 1.27
C GLY A 83 9.14 11.10 0.62
N MET A 84 8.88 10.07 -0.19
CA MET A 84 9.90 9.21 -0.77
C MET A 84 9.89 9.32 -2.31
N ASP A 85 11.07 9.22 -2.93
CA ASP A 85 11.23 9.04 -4.38
C ASP A 85 11.94 7.70 -4.67
N ILE A 86 11.39 6.62 -4.10
CA ILE A 86 11.84 5.24 -4.29
C ILE A 86 10.63 4.34 -4.54
N ASP A 87 10.83 3.20 -5.19
CA ASP A 87 9.71 2.27 -5.39
C ASP A 87 9.28 1.63 -4.07
N LEU A 88 7.98 1.70 -3.80
CA LEU A 88 7.32 0.92 -2.77
C LEU A 88 6.83 -0.38 -3.42
N VAL A 89 7.32 -1.51 -2.91
CA VAL A 89 7.17 -2.83 -3.51
C VAL A 89 6.00 -3.61 -2.92
N ASP A 90 5.65 -3.36 -1.66
CA ASP A 90 4.56 -4.07 -1.00
C ASP A 90 3.84 -3.21 0.03
N VAL A 91 2.56 -3.52 0.27
CA VAL A 91 1.75 -2.93 1.32
C VAL A 91 1.02 -4.03 2.06
N GLN A 92 1.13 -4.03 3.38
CA GLN A 92 0.54 -5.04 4.24
C GLN A 92 -0.27 -4.37 5.34
N TYR A 93 -1.56 -4.69 5.38
CA TYR A 93 -2.35 -4.53 6.59
C TYR A 93 -2.03 -5.68 7.55
N VAL A 94 -1.74 -5.35 8.82
CA VAL A 94 -1.41 -6.34 9.85
C VAL A 94 -2.58 -6.53 10.81
N SER A 95 -2.84 -5.54 11.66
CA SER A 95 -3.96 -5.55 12.61
C SER A 95 -4.18 -4.16 13.22
N GLY A 96 -5.34 -3.88 13.79
CA GLY A 96 -5.53 -2.68 14.63
C GLY A 96 -5.28 -1.34 13.91
N ASN A 97 -5.57 -1.28 12.61
CA ASN A 97 -5.27 -0.13 11.74
C ASN A 97 -3.76 0.12 11.48
N GLU A 98 -2.91 -0.89 11.69
CA GLU A 98 -1.50 -0.82 11.31
C GLU A 98 -1.32 -1.29 9.87
N VAL A 99 -0.88 -0.36 9.01
CA VAL A 99 -0.50 -0.62 7.62
C VAL A 99 0.96 -0.25 7.42
N PHE A 100 1.70 -1.15 6.78
CA PHE A 100 3.11 -0.95 6.44
C PHE A 100 3.30 -0.95 4.93
N ALA A 101 4.07 0.01 4.42
CA ALA A 101 4.58 -0.03 3.06
C ALA A 101 6.07 -0.35 3.09
N LEU A 102 6.48 -1.29 2.25
CA LEU A 102 7.85 -1.73 2.09
C LEU A 102 8.39 -1.16 0.79
N GLY A 103 9.60 -0.64 0.79
CA GLY A 103 10.24 -0.09 -0.40
C GLY A 103 11.61 -0.68 -0.66
N ASN A 104 12.16 -0.32 -1.81
CA ASN A 104 13.54 -0.62 -2.14
C ASN A 104 14.50 -0.09 -1.05
N ASP A 105 15.70 -0.66 -1.01
CA ASP A 105 16.75 -0.34 -0.03
C ASP A 105 16.37 -0.61 1.44
N GLY A 106 15.41 -1.52 1.66
CA GLY A 106 14.96 -1.92 2.99
C GLY A 106 14.09 -0.87 3.68
N THR A 107 13.49 0.06 2.93
CA THR A 107 12.60 1.09 3.50
C THR A 107 11.35 0.45 4.07
N ILE A 108 10.97 0.86 5.28
CA ILE A 108 9.69 0.52 5.91
C ILE A 108 9.00 1.83 6.31
N LEU A 109 7.79 2.04 5.82
CA LEU A 109 6.90 3.13 6.21
C LEU A 109 5.73 2.56 7.01
N LYS A 110 5.33 3.24 8.07
CA LYS A 110 4.12 2.93 8.84
C LYS A 110 3.07 4.02 8.62
N GLN A 111 1.82 3.63 8.45
CA GLN A 111 0.70 4.56 8.53
C GLN A 111 0.75 5.33 9.86
N GLU A 112 0.50 6.65 9.83
CA GLU A 112 0.57 7.62 10.94
C GLU A 112 1.93 8.25 11.25
N ASN A 113 3.05 7.76 10.70
CA ASN A 113 4.32 8.47 10.74
C ASN A 113 5.13 8.20 9.48
N ILE A 114 5.27 9.20 8.60
CA ILE A 114 6.27 9.17 7.54
C ILE A 114 7.65 9.44 8.17
N THR A 115 8.09 8.52 9.03
CA THR A 115 9.49 8.39 9.43
C THR A 115 9.95 7.05 8.89
N SER A 116 10.81 7.10 7.88
CA SER A 116 11.50 5.93 7.34
C SER A 116 12.22 5.20 8.47
N VAL A 117 11.76 4.00 8.82
CA VAL A 117 12.50 3.15 9.75
C VAL A 117 13.55 2.41 8.94
N ARG A 118 14.82 2.80 9.09
CA ARG A 118 15.93 2.05 8.49
C ARG A 118 16.15 0.74 9.28
N PRO A 119 16.32 -0.43 8.63
CA PRO A 119 16.50 -1.72 9.31
C PRO A 119 17.74 -1.86 10.21
N GLN A 120 18.57 -0.80 10.38
CA GLN A 120 19.78 -0.82 11.20
C GLN A 120 19.72 0.03 12.47
N GLU A 121 18.62 0.74 12.76
CA GLU A 121 18.45 1.32 14.10
C GLU A 121 18.00 0.24 15.09
N LYS A 122 18.99 -0.57 15.43
CA LYS A 122 19.02 -1.57 16.48
C LYS A 122 18.50 -0.93 17.78
N LEU A 123 17.31 -1.34 18.22
CA LEU A 123 16.93 -1.24 19.63
C LEU A 123 17.98 -2.03 20.44
N ILE A 124 18.96 -1.33 21.03
CA ILE A 124 19.79 -1.93 22.07
C ILE A 124 18.93 -1.97 23.32
N VAL A 125 18.23 -3.09 23.54
CA VAL A 125 17.71 -3.48 24.85
C VAL A 125 18.75 -4.38 25.53
N PRO A 126 19.44 -3.93 26.60
CA PRO A 126 20.27 -4.83 27.38
C PRO A 126 19.37 -5.78 28.17
N TRP A 127 19.47 -7.08 27.88
CA TRP A 127 18.88 -8.13 28.70
C TRP A 127 19.68 -8.32 30.00
N GLY A 128 18.96 -8.45 31.12
CA GLY A 128 19.38 -9.23 32.28
C GLY A 128 20.53 -8.68 33.14
N LYS A 129 20.18 -7.86 34.14
CA LYS A 129 20.79 -7.98 35.48
C LYS A 129 19.72 -8.08 36.56
N ILE A 130 19.16 -9.29 36.71
CA ILE A 130 18.75 -9.75 38.04
C ILE A 130 20.02 -10.32 38.70
N LYS A 131 20.54 -9.64 39.72
CA LYS A 131 20.70 -10.18 41.10
C LYS A 131 21.43 -9.20 42.02
N ARG A 132 20.69 -8.85 43.09
CA ARG A 132 21.09 -8.72 44.51
C ARG A 132 22.35 -7.94 44.88
N ARG A 133 22.16 -6.82 45.60
CA ARG A 133 22.29 -6.79 47.06
C ARG A 133 21.32 -5.75 47.63
#